data_AF-A0A0G1R5S5-F1
#
_entry.id   AF-A0A0G1R5S5-F1
#
_cell.length_a   1.000
_cell.length_b   1.000
_cell.length_c   1.000
_cell.angle_alpha   90.00
_cell.angle_beta   90.00
_cell.angle_gamma   90.00
#
_symmetry.space_group_name_H-M   'P 1'
#
loop_
_entity.id
_entity.type
_entity.pdbx_description
1 polymer ?
#
loop_
_entity_poly.entity_id
_entity_poly.type
_entity_poly.pdbx_seq_one_letter_code
_entity_poly.pdbx_strand_id
1 'polypeptide(L)'
;MENRRYENPFSSESGRLEHAKASVSREDAETRRKRLQEIRDTLKDADTKYHAAESDTEEGKKFWEEREGAREALRNALSSDPELATEILKECWHKYFEDELRAGRTIESIVRAQKEGGKDRPDGEEYDFIQKAVGLAVLRKAAGETEREFLEAHHKQAEREALLREAREGARRNEIERVGDPALQEILRRASFGLKPGQEAMNAMRGSADENGEKPEAGLERLDAEPEEVKRAVKRLLREYLSYQDAHVDDSTKDGMAKAVENSSRAREYGLTLYKLLKKHGQKETEEVAGKMVSDTGKFLRKLGLKPSPFAESKTWAMWDIAKQQYYFELYQKEGRTPEHQKGYLIESPFTEIKHREMIDRHAGWEAYRAYNDERVKDFLERIPKEKADGIKKLLEKPPKENGTLGASDLAELGKLLREATE
;
A
#
# COMPACT_ATOMS: atom_id res chain seq x y z
N MET A 1 -18.93 11.77 -46.35
CA MET A 1 -17.51 11.69 -45.95
C MET A 1 -16.95 13.11 -46.01
N GLU A 2 -16.78 13.76 -44.87
CA GLU A 2 -16.07 15.03 -44.78
C GLU A 2 -14.77 14.81 -44.01
N ASN A 3 -13.64 14.97 -44.71
CA ASN A 3 -12.29 14.91 -44.15
C ASN A 3 -11.99 16.25 -43.46
N ARG A 4 -12.01 16.28 -42.12
CA ARG A 4 -11.37 17.37 -41.38
C ARG A 4 -9.87 17.07 -41.29
N ARG A 5 -9.07 17.85 -42.02
CA ARG A 5 -7.61 17.92 -41.83
C ARG A 5 -7.33 18.53 -40.45
N TYR A 6 -6.65 17.79 -39.60
CA TYR A 6 -6.03 18.32 -38.39
C TYR A 6 -4.86 19.22 -38.81
N GLU A 7 -5.01 20.54 -38.66
CA GLU A 7 -3.88 21.46 -38.75
C GLU A 7 -3.04 21.35 -37.49
N ASN A 8 -1.74 21.13 -37.68
CA ASN A 8 -0.77 20.99 -36.61
C ASN A 8 -0.58 22.38 -35.93
N PRO A 9 -0.90 22.54 -34.63
CA PRO A 9 -0.87 23.83 -33.94
C PRO A 9 0.53 24.48 -33.88
N PHE A 10 1.59 23.74 -34.22
CA PHE A 10 2.98 24.21 -34.31
C PHE A 10 3.35 24.92 -35.62
N SER A 11 2.41 24.98 -36.59
CA SER A 11 2.66 25.58 -37.91
C SER A 11 2.40 27.08 -37.98
N SER A 12 1.70 27.67 -36.99
CA SER A 12 1.44 29.10 -36.94
C SER A 12 2.53 29.83 -36.15
N GLU A 13 2.89 31.04 -36.60
CA GLU A 13 3.88 31.91 -35.95
C GLU A 13 3.47 32.27 -34.52
N SER A 14 2.16 32.37 -34.27
CA SER A 14 1.58 32.52 -32.93
C SER A 14 1.82 31.30 -32.04
N GLY A 15 1.69 30.07 -32.57
CA GLY A 15 1.96 28.84 -31.81
C GLY A 15 3.44 28.68 -31.46
N ARG A 16 4.35 29.15 -32.31
CA ARG A 16 5.81 29.15 -32.03
C ARG A 16 6.19 30.18 -30.96
N LEU A 17 5.57 31.37 -30.99
CA LEU A 17 5.77 32.41 -29.98
C LEU A 17 5.24 32.00 -28.60
N GLU A 18 4.09 31.33 -28.53
CA GLU A 18 3.58 30.80 -27.27
C GLU A 18 4.45 29.67 -26.73
N HIS A 19 4.92 28.77 -27.59
CA HIS A 19 5.81 27.69 -27.17
C HIS A 19 7.17 28.22 -26.71
N ALA A 20 7.71 29.25 -27.37
CA ALA A 20 8.96 29.92 -26.97
C ALA A 20 8.82 30.65 -25.62
N LYS A 21 7.70 31.34 -25.39
CA LYS A 21 7.39 31.96 -24.10
C LYS A 21 7.21 30.92 -22.99
N ALA A 22 6.55 29.79 -23.29
CA ALA A 22 6.39 28.69 -22.36
C ALA A 22 7.71 27.98 -22.03
N SER A 23 8.64 27.87 -22.99
CA SER A 23 9.97 27.29 -22.74
C SER A 23 10.87 28.22 -21.92
N VAL A 24 10.88 29.54 -22.19
CA VAL A 24 11.64 30.52 -21.40
C VAL A 24 11.08 30.62 -19.98
N SER A 25 9.75 30.63 -19.84
CA SER A 25 9.07 30.62 -18.53
C SER A 25 9.36 29.34 -17.72
N ARG A 26 9.61 28.20 -18.37
CA ARG A 26 9.99 26.94 -17.69
C ARG A 26 11.45 26.93 -17.25
N GLU A 27 12.36 27.44 -18.09
CA GLU A 27 13.78 27.55 -17.78
C GLU A 27 14.03 28.54 -16.61
N ASP A 28 13.27 29.64 -16.57
CA ASP A 28 13.27 30.57 -15.44
C ASP A 28 12.68 29.97 -14.15
N ALA A 29 11.66 29.11 -14.25
CA ALA A 29 11.06 28.45 -13.08
C ALA A 29 11.99 27.39 -12.48
N GLU A 30 12.67 26.60 -13.31
CA GLU A 30 13.62 25.56 -12.87
C GLU A 30 14.85 26.19 -12.19
N THR A 31 15.35 27.29 -12.75
CA THR A 31 16.44 28.07 -12.16
C THR A 31 16.04 28.66 -10.80
N ARG A 32 14.82 29.19 -10.69
CA ARG A 32 14.26 29.70 -9.42
C ARG A 32 14.13 28.62 -8.36
N ARG A 33 13.63 27.43 -8.73
CA ARG A 33 13.51 26.27 -7.82
C ARG A 33 14.86 25.77 -7.33
N LYS A 34 15.85 25.71 -8.22
CA LYS A 34 17.22 25.30 -7.84
C LYS A 34 17.82 26.25 -6.81
N ARG A 35 17.72 27.56 -7.02
CA ARG A 35 18.20 28.58 -6.07
C ARG A 35 17.50 28.48 -4.71
N LEU A 36 16.20 28.17 -4.70
CA LEU A 36 15.46 27.95 -3.47
C LEU A 36 15.94 26.71 -2.72
N GLN A 37 16.19 25.60 -3.44
CA GLN A 37 16.70 24.38 -2.86
C GLN A 37 18.06 24.61 -2.19
N GLU A 38 18.96 25.37 -2.84
CA GLU A 38 20.25 25.76 -2.26
C GLU A 38 20.10 26.58 -0.96
N ILE A 39 19.13 27.49 -0.90
CA ILE A 39 18.81 28.25 0.32
C ILE A 39 18.25 27.33 1.42
N ARG A 40 17.34 26.40 1.07
CA ARG A 40 16.77 25.40 2.00
C ARG A 40 17.84 24.48 2.57
N ASP A 41 18.76 24.00 1.73
CA ASP A 41 19.85 23.12 2.13
C ASP A 41 20.82 23.84 3.07
N THR A 42 21.11 25.12 2.77
CA THR A 42 21.93 25.98 3.63
C THR A 42 21.27 26.23 4.99
N LEU A 43 19.96 26.50 5.00
CA LEU A 43 19.21 26.70 6.24
C LEU A 43 19.18 25.43 7.09
N LYS A 44 18.97 24.26 6.47
CA LYS A 44 18.96 22.96 7.14
C LYS A 44 20.32 22.61 7.75
N ASP A 45 21.39 22.89 7.02
CA ASP A 45 22.76 22.71 7.51
C ASP A 45 23.07 23.65 8.68
N ALA A 46 22.68 24.93 8.59
CA ALA A 46 22.83 25.91 9.66
C ALA A 46 22.00 25.56 10.92
N ASP A 47 20.75 25.10 10.77
CA ASP A 47 19.93 24.61 11.87
C ASP A 47 20.58 23.40 12.55
N THR A 48 21.10 22.45 11.77
CA THR A 48 21.76 21.24 12.28
C THR A 48 23.00 21.59 13.09
N LYS A 49 23.84 22.51 12.58
CA LYS A 49 25.05 22.99 13.26
C LYS A 49 24.73 23.76 14.52
N TYR A 50 23.72 24.64 14.47
CA TYR A 50 23.27 25.41 15.63
C TYR A 50 22.73 24.51 16.74
N HIS A 51 21.92 23.50 16.41
CA HIS A 51 21.38 22.55 17.40
C HIS A 51 22.44 21.60 17.99
N ALA A 52 23.54 21.37 17.27
CA ALA A 52 24.66 20.56 17.74
C ALA A 52 25.66 21.33 18.62
N ALA A 53 25.64 22.67 18.59
CA ALA A 53 26.56 23.52 19.34
C ALA A 53 25.96 24.00 20.67
N GLU A 54 26.80 24.18 21.68
CA GLU A 54 26.39 24.87 22.92
C GLU A 54 26.19 26.36 22.63
N SER A 55 24.99 26.89 22.92
CA SER A 55 24.55 28.23 22.52
C SER A 55 25.45 29.37 22.96
N ASP A 56 26.20 29.18 24.05
CA ASP A 56 26.98 30.23 24.71
C ASP A 56 28.45 30.25 24.25
N THR A 57 28.82 29.35 23.35
CA THR A 57 30.17 29.29 22.76
C THR A 57 30.31 30.24 21.56
N GLU A 58 31.54 30.63 21.24
CA GLU A 58 31.83 31.42 20.03
C GLU A 58 31.42 30.68 18.73
N GLU A 59 31.47 29.35 18.73
CA GLU A 59 30.96 28.52 17.63
C GLU A 59 29.43 28.53 17.56
N GLY A 60 28.73 28.43 18.71
CA GLY A 60 27.28 28.54 18.78
C GLY A 60 26.75 29.90 18.30
N LYS A 61 27.42 31.00 18.66
CA LYS A 61 27.11 32.35 18.15
C LYS A 61 27.30 32.46 16.65
N LYS A 62 28.40 31.92 16.12
CA LYS A 62 28.68 31.91 14.68
C LYS A 62 27.61 31.12 13.90
N PHE A 63 27.21 29.95 14.39
CA PHE A 63 26.15 29.16 13.73
C PHE A 63 24.78 29.83 13.83
N TRP A 64 24.52 30.58 14.91
CA TRP A 64 23.32 31.40 15.02
C TRP A 64 23.29 32.52 13.97
N GLU A 65 24.41 33.22 13.76
CA GLU A 65 24.54 34.24 12.71
C GLU A 65 24.39 33.65 11.30
N GLU A 66 24.99 32.49 11.03
CA GLU A 66 24.84 31.77 9.76
C GLU A 66 23.38 31.36 9.52
N ARG A 67 22.68 30.89 10.57
CA ARG A 67 21.26 30.53 10.54
C ARG A 67 20.37 31.74 10.25
N GLU A 68 20.58 32.85 10.94
CA GLU A 68 19.77 34.06 10.73
C GLU A 68 20.06 34.69 9.36
N GLY A 69 21.30 34.64 8.87
CA GLY A 69 21.64 35.05 7.50
C GLY A 69 20.96 34.19 6.44
N ALA A 70 20.90 32.87 6.62
CA ALA A 70 20.16 31.97 5.72
C ALA A 70 18.65 32.23 5.75
N ARG A 71 18.08 32.52 6.93
CA ARG A 71 16.68 32.94 7.09
C ARG A 71 16.41 34.25 6.36
N GLU A 72 17.26 35.26 6.52
CA GLU A 72 17.09 36.54 5.84
C GLU A 72 17.19 36.39 4.30
N ALA A 73 18.11 35.56 3.81
CA ALA A 73 18.21 35.24 2.39
C ALA A 73 16.94 34.56 1.86
N LEU A 74 16.35 33.62 2.62
CA LEU A 74 15.08 32.99 2.28
C LEU A 74 13.93 34.01 2.26
N ARG A 75 13.85 34.89 3.27
CA ARG A 75 12.83 35.95 3.33
C ARG A 75 12.93 36.87 2.11
N ASN A 76 14.13 37.30 1.76
CA ASN A 76 14.37 38.17 0.61
C ASN A 76 14.02 37.49 -0.72
N ALA A 77 14.34 36.20 -0.88
CA ALA A 77 13.96 35.41 -2.04
C ALA A 77 12.43 35.30 -2.18
N LEU A 78 11.73 34.98 -1.09
CA LEU A 78 10.26 34.85 -1.07
C LEU A 78 9.54 36.20 -1.28
N SER A 79 10.12 37.29 -0.79
CA SER A 79 9.54 38.63 -0.92
C SER A 79 9.75 39.22 -2.31
N SER A 80 10.84 38.83 -2.99
CA SER A 80 11.17 39.27 -4.35
C SER A 80 10.51 38.44 -5.45
N ASP A 81 10.00 37.24 -5.12
CA ASP A 81 9.29 36.38 -6.06
C ASP A 81 7.98 35.82 -5.46
N PRO A 82 6.84 36.53 -5.64
CA PRO A 82 5.54 36.11 -5.17
C PRO A 82 5.02 34.80 -5.80
N GLU A 83 5.47 34.44 -7.00
CA GLU A 83 5.08 33.19 -7.67
C GLU A 83 5.77 32.00 -6.99
N LEU A 84 7.08 32.12 -6.74
CA LEU A 84 7.85 31.12 -6.01
C LEU A 84 7.33 30.92 -4.59
N ALA A 85 6.99 32.02 -3.91
CA ALA A 85 6.32 31.96 -2.61
C ALA A 85 4.97 31.22 -2.67
N THR A 86 4.21 31.44 -3.73
CA THR A 86 2.94 30.73 -3.96
C THR A 86 3.20 29.24 -4.14
N GLU A 87 4.17 28.83 -4.98
CA GLU A 87 4.51 27.41 -5.19
C GLU A 87 4.87 26.69 -3.89
N ILE A 88 5.72 27.29 -3.06
CA ILE A 88 6.14 26.70 -1.79
C ILE A 88 4.96 26.57 -0.83
N LEU A 89 4.07 27.56 -0.80
CA LEU A 89 2.85 27.47 -0.02
C LEU A 89 1.97 26.33 -0.52
N LYS A 90 1.88 26.12 -1.83
CA LYS A 90 1.18 24.94 -2.38
C LYS A 90 1.82 23.64 -1.93
N GLU A 91 3.15 23.57 -1.80
CA GLU A 91 3.86 22.38 -1.25
C GLU A 91 3.50 22.13 0.22
N CYS A 92 3.54 23.17 1.07
CA CYS A 92 3.16 23.05 2.48
C CYS A 92 1.71 22.59 2.63
N TRP A 93 0.80 23.15 1.82
CA TRP A 93 -0.60 22.78 1.80
C TRP A 93 -0.83 21.36 1.28
N HIS A 94 -0.15 20.95 0.20
CA HIS A 94 -0.21 19.57 -0.30
C HIS A 94 0.21 18.58 0.77
N LYS A 95 1.36 18.81 1.41
CA LYS A 95 1.87 17.94 2.47
C LYS A 95 0.88 17.84 3.64
N TYR A 96 0.32 18.98 4.05
CA TYR A 96 -0.72 19.00 5.08
C TYR A 96 -1.93 18.15 4.68
N PHE A 97 -2.49 18.33 3.47
CA PHE A 97 -3.62 17.53 3.02
C PHE A 97 -3.29 16.02 2.93
N GLU A 98 -2.09 15.66 2.50
CA GLU A 98 -1.64 14.26 2.50
C GLU A 98 -1.55 13.66 3.91
N ASP A 99 -0.96 14.39 4.86
CA ASP A 99 -0.81 13.92 6.24
C ASP A 99 -2.17 13.81 6.94
N GLU A 100 -3.11 14.71 6.65
CA GLU A 100 -4.47 14.64 7.17
C GLU A 100 -5.31 13.51 6.57
N LEU A 101 -5.12 13.22 5.28
CA LEU A 101 -5.72 12.05 4.66
C LEU A 101 -5.15 10.75 5.24
N ARG A 102 -3.84 10.69 5.50
CA ARG A 102 -3.22 9.55 6.21
C ARG A 102 -3.75 9.40 7.63
N ALA A 103 -4.11 10.50 8.29
CA ALA A 103 -4.78 10.50 9.58
C ALA A 103 -6.27 10.11 9.51
N GLY A 104 -6.82 9.91 8.31
CA GLY A 104 -8.19 9.44 8.09
C GLY A 104 -9.24 10.55 8.01
N ARG A 105 -8.84 11.82 7.88
CA ARG A 105 -9.79 12.93 7.63
C ARG A 105 -10.16 12.99 6.14
N THR A 106 -11.41 13.35 5.86
CA THR A 106 -11.87 13.57 4.47
C THR A 106 -11.52 14.99 4.04
N ILE A 107 -11.26 15.22 2.74
CA ILE A 107 -10.96 16.54 2.20
C ILE A 107 -12.10 17.51 2.52
N GLU A 108 -13.35 17.06 2.38
CA GLU A 108 -14.55 17.85 2.70
C GLU A 108 -14.61 18.25 4.18
N SER A 109 -14.14 17.40 5.09
CA SER A 109 -14.07 17.73 6.52
C SER A 109 -12.99 18.76 6.85
N ILE A 110 -11.83 18.68 6.18
CA ILE A 110 -10.71 19.62 6.35
C ILE A 110 -11.11 21.00 5.81
N VAL A 111 -11.69 21.03 4.60
CA VAL A 111 -12.18 22.26 3.96
C VAL A 111 -13.31 22.90 4.78
N ARG A 112 -14.22 22.10 5.35
CA ARG A 112 -15.29 22.61 6.22
C ARG A 112 -14.71 23.24 7.49
N ALA A 113 -13.78 22.56 8.15
CA ALA A 113 -13.13 23.07 9.36
C ALA A 113 -12.36 24.39 9.10
N GLN A 114 -11.76 24.56 7.92
CA GLN A 114 -11.13 25.81 7.51
C GLN A 114 -12.13 26.95 7.32
N LYS A 115 -13.27 26.68 6.68
CA LYS A 115 -14.33 27.69 6.46
C LYS A 115 -15.02 28.10 7.76
N GLU A 116 -15.08 27.21 8.73
CA GLU A 116 -15.66 27.44 10.07
C GLU A 116 -14.68 28.13 11.04
N GLY A 117 -13.48 28.51 10.59
CA GLY A 117 -12.51 29.28 11.37
C GLY A 117 -11.60 28.44 12.28
N GLY A 118 -11.53 27.12 12.04
CA GLY A 118 -10.61 26.22 12.73
C GLY A 118 -9.13 26.48 12.40
N LYS A 119 -8.22 26.03 13.28
CA LYS A 119 -6.75 26.09 13.09
C LYS A 119 -6.21 25.02 12.12
N ASP A 120 -7.02 24.56 11.17
CA ASP A 120 -6.62 23.53 10.19
C ASP A 120 -5.79 24.17 9.07
N ARG A 121 -4.49 24.30 9.35
CA ARG A 121 -3.47 24.87 8.47
C ARG A 121 -2.18 24.05 8.63
N PRO A 122 -1.25 24.09 7.66
CA PRO A 122 0.04 23.45 7.81
C PRO A 122 0.72 23.91 9.10
N ASP A 123 1.22 22.96 9.87
CA ASP A 123 2.05 23.20 11.04
C ASP A 123 3.53 23.21 10.64
N GLY A 124 4.31 24.07 11.30
CA GLY A 124 5.77 24.10 11.11
C GLY A 124 6.36 25.51 10.97
N GLU A 125 7.62 25.61 11.39
CA GLU A 125 8.38 26.86 11.37
C GLU A 125 8.49 27.47 9.95
N GLU A 126 8.58 26.63 8.92
CA GLU A 126 8.67 27.07 7.51
C GLU A 126 7.37 27.77 7.07
N TYR A 127 6.20 27.22 7.38
CA TYR A 127 4.91 27.81 7.04
C TYR A 127 4.67 29.13 7.79
N ASP A 128 4.92 29.17 9.10
CA ASP A 128 4.78 30.40 9.91
C ASP A 128 5.79 31.48 9.47
N PHE A 129 6.97 31.06 9.00
CA PHE A 129 7.99 31.96 8.45
C PHE A 129 7.55 32.58 7.12
N ILE A 130 7.05 31.76 6.18
CA ILE A 130 6.56 32.23 4.87
C ILE A 130 5.31 33.10 5.06
N GLN A 131 4.42 32.74 5.97
CA GLN A 131 3.24 33.54 6.32
C GLN A 131 3.62 34.97 6.72
N LYS A 132 4.70 35.14 7.49
CA LYS A 132 5.21 36.47 7.90
C LYS A 132 5.87 37.23 6.76
N ALA A 133 6.47 36.53 5.78
CA ALA A 133 7.21 37.15 4.69
C ALA A 133 6.31 37.67 3.55
N VAL A 134 5.24 36.94 3.19
CA VAL A 134 4.51 37.17 1.92
C VAL A 134 3.09 37.70 2.14
N GLY A 135 2.62 37.69 3.40
CA GLY A 135 1.35 38.27 3.81
C GLY A 135 0.12 37.39 3.53
N LEU A 136 -0.98 37.70 4.22
CA LEU A 136 -2.21 36.90 4.27
C LEU A 136 -2.94 36.74 2.92
N ALA A 137 -2.79 37.68 1.99
CA ALA A 137 -3.49 37.65 0.70
C ALA A 137 -2.92 36.58 -0.24
N VAL A 138 -1.59 36.48 -0.32
CA VAL A 138 -0.90 35.47 -1.15
C VAL A 138 -1.14 34.07 -0.58
N LEU A 139 -1.14 33.93 0.75
CA LEU A 139 -1.49 32.69 1.45
C LEU A 139 -2.89 32.16 1.09
N ARG A 140 -3.90 33.04 1.15
CA ARG A 140 -5.29 32.64 0.86
C ARG A 140 -5.48 32.23 -0.60
N LYS A 141 -4.78 32.92 -1.51
CA LYS A 141 -4.78 32.56 -2.94
C LYS A 141 -4.13 31.19 -3.17
N ALA A 142 -2.94 30.96 -2.61
CA ALA A 142 -2.23 29.68 -2.71
C ALA A 142 -3.05 28.51 -2.11
N ALA A 143 -3.64 28.71 -0.94
CA ALA A 143 -4.49 27.72 -0.27
C ALA A 143 -5.71 27.36 -1.13
N GLY A 144 -6.45 28.36 -1.65
CA GLY A 144 -7.63 28.11 -2.47
C GLY A 144 -7.33 27.48 -3.82
N GLU A 145 -6.20 27.81 -4.45
CA GLU A 145 -5.74 27.15 -5.68
C GLU A 145 -5.35 25.70 -5.42
N THR A 146 -4.62 25.43 -4.33
CA THR A 146 -4.21 24.06 -3.95
C THR A 146 -5.42 23.21 -3.58
N GLU A 147 -6.37 23.76 -2.81
CA GLU A 147 -7.65 23.09 -2.50
C GLU A 147 -8.37 22.67 -3.78
N ARG A 148 -8.46 23.57 -4.78
CA ARG A 148 -9.12 23.28 -6.05
C ARG A 148 -8.39 22.21 -6.86
N GLU A 149 -7.06 22.31 -6.97
CA GLU A 149 -6.22 21.32 -7.65
C GLU A 149 -6.37 19.93 -7.02
N PHE A 150 -6.40 19.88 -5.69
CA PHE A 150 -6.51 18.64 -4.92
C PHE A 150 -7.90 18.01 -5.04
N LEU A 151 -8.97 18.81 -4.95
CA LEU A 151 -10.34 18.35 -5.17
C LEU A 151 -10.55 17.84 -6.61
N GLU A 152 -10.01 18.55 -7.62
CA GLU A 152 -10.13 18.13 -9.02
C GLU A 152 -9.38 16.81 -9.28
N ALA A 153 -8.19 16.63 -8.70
CA ALA A 153 -7.44 15.39 -8.77
C ALA A 153 -8.20 14.23 -8.09
N HIS A 154 -8.77 14.48 -6.92
CA HIS A 154 -9.53 13.48 -6.17
C HIS A 154 -10.84 13.09 -6.88
N HIS A 155 -11.57 14.06 -7.45
CA HIS A 155 -12.76 13.78 -8.28
C HIS A 155 -12.42 12.98 -9.53
N LYS A 156 -11.34 13.33 -10.25
CA LYS A 156 -10.87 12.55 -11.41
C LYS A 156 -10.48 11.13 -11.02
N GLN A 157 -9.89 10.94 -9.85
CA GLN A 157 -9.59 9.61 -9.33
C GLN A 157 -10.86 8.81 -9.04
N ALA A 158 -11.86 9.42 -8.38
CA ALA A 158 -13.14 8.79 -8.10
C ALA A 158 -13.91 8.43 -9.39
N GLU A 159 -13.90 9.30 -10.40
CA GLU A 159 -14.48 9.02 -11.73
C GLU A 159 -13.77 7.86 -12.43
N ARG A 160 -12.43 7.83 -12.37
CA ARG A 160 -11.63 6.74 -12.93
C ARG A 160 -11.93 5.41 -12.22
N GLU A 161 -12.11 5.43 -10.91
CA GLU A 161 -12.49 4.25 -10.12
C GLU A 161 -13.91 3.78 -10.44
N ALA A 162 -14.85 4.70 -10.67
CA ALA A 162 -16.21 4.39 -11.12
C ALA A 162 -16.21 3.73 -12.52
N LEU A 163 -15.46 4.27 -13.47
CA LEU A 163 -15.31 3.68 -14.81
C LEU A 163 -14.64 2.31 -14.76
N LEU A 164 -13.65 2.12 -13.88
CA LEU A 164 -13.01 0.83 -13.66
C LEU A 164 -13.98 -0.18 -13.02
N ARG A 165 -14.89 0.26 -12.15
CA ARG A 165 -15.95 -0.59 -11.58
C ARG A 165 -16.92 -1.05 -12.67
N GLU A 166 -17.38 -0.13 -13.53
CA GLU A 166 -18.28 -0.45 -14.64
C GLU A 166 -17.65 -1.43 -15.63
N ALA A 167 -16.37 -1.24 -15.97
CA ALA A 167 -15.61 -2.16 -16.81
C ALA A 167 -15.46 -3.57 -16.19
N ARG A 168 -15.26 -3.65 -14.86
CA ARG A 168 -15.16 -4.93 -14.12
C ARG A 168 -16.51 -5.65 -14.06
N GLU A 169 -17.61 -4.93 -13.92
CA GLU A 169 -18.96 -5.52 -13.94
C GLU A 169 -19.34 -6.04 -15.33
N GLY A 170 -18.96 -5.33 -16.39
CA GLY A 170 -19.11 -5.80 -17.77
C GLY A 170 -18.30 -7.07 -18.06
N ALA A 171 -17.06 -7.14 -17.59
CA ALA A 171 -16.22 -8.34 -17.71
C ALA A 171 -16.80 -9.54 -16.95
N ARG A 172 -17.33 -9.31 -15.74
CA ARG A 172 -17.97 -10.34 -14.91
C ARG A 172 -19.23 -10.93 -15.55
N ARG A 173 -20.03 -10.12 -16.26
CA ARG A 173 -21.20 -10.63 -17.02
C ARG A 173 -20.79 -11.57 -18.15
N ASN A 174 -19.76 -11.22 -18.93
CA ASN A 174 -19.24 -12.07 -20.01
C ASN A 174 -18.59 -13.36 -19.51
N GLU A 175 -18.03 -13.35 -18.29
CA GLU A 175 -17.42 -14.53 -17.66
C GLU A 175 -18.47 -15.50 -17.12
N ILE A 176 -19.57 -14.98 -16.55
CA ILE A 176 -20.71 -15.80 -16.10
C ILE A 176 -21.38 -16.56 -17.27
N GLU A 177 -21.50 -15.94 -18.45
CA GLU A 177 -22.01 -16.61 -19.66
C GLU A 177 -21.09 -17.74 -20.16
N ARG A 178 -19.76 -17.62 -19.97
CA ARG A 178 -18.79 -18.66 -20.36
C ARG A 178 -18.71 -19.84 -19.37
N VAL A 179 -18.98 -19.62 -18.09
CA VAL A 179 -18.93 -20.64 -17.03
C VAL A 179 -20.14 -21.59 -17.04
N GLY A 180 -21.22 -21.21 -17.74
CA GLY A 180 -22.40 -22.06 -17.97
C GLY A 180 -22.23 -23.19 -18.99
N ASP A 181 -21.08 -23.28 -19.67
CA ASP A 181 -20.82 -24.31 -20.68
C ASP A 181 -20.53 -25.69 -20.04
N PRO A 182 -21.39 -26.71 -20.27
CA PRO A 182 -21.24 -28.05 -19.70
C PRO A 182 -19.92 -28.75 -20.09
N ALA A 183 -19.33 -28.41 -21.24
CA ALA A 183 -18.08 -29.01 -21.69
C ALA A 183 -16.87 -28.51 -20.87
N LEU A 184 -16.87 -27.25 -20.44
CA LEU A 184 -15.82 -26.68 -19.59
C LEU A 184 -15.93 -27.15 -18.14
N GLN A 185 -17.15 -27.37 -17.64
CA GLN A 185 -17.42 -27.95 -16.31
C GLN A 185 -16.81 -29.35 -16.15
N GLU A 186 -16.90 -30.21 -17.18
CA GLU A 186 -16.32 -31.56 -17.15
C GLU A 186 -14.78 -31.54 -17.26
N ILE A 187 -14.19 -30.56 -17.99
CA ILE A 187 -12.73 -30.35 -18.04
C ILE A 187 -12.20 -29.88 -16.68
N LEU A 188 -12.91 -28.95 -16.02
CA LEU A 188 -12.57 -28.48 -14.67
C LEU A 188 -12.70 -29.62 -13.65
N ARG A 189 -13.76 -30.44 -13.72
CA ARG A 189 -13.97 -31.60 -12.85
C ARG A 189 -12.86 -32.65 -12.97
N ARG A 190 -12.35 -32.89 -14.18
CA ARG A 190 -11.22 -33.81 -14.43
C ARG A 190 -9.87 -33.28 -13.94
N ALA A 191 -9.69 -31.96 -13.90
CA ALA A 191 -8.49 -31.33 -13.36
C ALA A 191 -8.41 -31.32 -11.82
N SER A 192 -9.54 -31.53 -11.13
CA SER A 192 -9.65 -31.44 -9.66
C SER A 192 -9.32 -32.74 -8.90
N PHE A 193 -9.21 -33.89 -9.57
CA PHE A 193 -8.93 -35.18 -8.91
C PHE A 193 -7.42 -35.41 -8.77
N GLY A 194 -6.85 -34.98 -7.65
CA GLY A 194 -5.49 -35.32 -7.26
C GLY A 194 -4.88 -34.48 -6.13
N LEU A 195 -5.57 -33.44 -5.65
CA LEU A 195 -5.06 -32.60 -4.58
C LEU A 195 -5.46 -33.19 -3.22
N LYS A 196 -4.58 -33.12 -2.21
CA LYS A 196 -4.95 -33.11 -0.78
C LYS A 196 -4.93 -31.65 -0.27
N PRO A 197 -5.75 -30.75 -0.82
CA PRO A 197 -5.49 -29.31 -0.79
C PRO A 197 -5.78 -28.66 0.57
N GLY A 198 -6.67 -29.25 1.38
CA GLY A 198 -7.14 -28.63 2.62
C GLY A 198 -6.08 -28.55 3.73
N GLN A 199 -5.26 -29.59 3.92
CA GLN A 199 -4.23 -29.60 4.96
C GLN A 199 -2.97 -28.84 4.54
N GLU A 200 -2.59 -28.86 3.27
CA GLU A 200 -1.39 -28.16 2.78
C GLU A 200 -1.60 -26.64 2.69
N ALA A 201 -2.78 -26.17 2.25
CA ALA A 201 -3.13 -24.75 2.31
C ALA A 201 -3.21 -24.25 3.76
N MET A 202 -3.78 -25.07 4.66
CA MET A 202 -3.82 -24.77 6.10
C MET A 202 -2.43 -24.82 6.75
N ASN A 203 -1.55 -25.74 6.35
CA ASN A 203 -0.18 -25.90 6.88
C ASN A 203 0.75 -24.79 6.38
N ALA A 204 0.60 -24.36 5.13
CA ALA A 204 1.32 -23.21 4.59
C ALA A 204 0.93 -21.89 5.28
N MET A 205 -0.37 -21.72 5.58
CA MET A 205 -0.88 -20.59 6.36
C MET A 205 -0.54 -20.72 7.86
N ARG A 206 -0.45 -21.96 8.38
CA ARG A 206 0.11 -22.31 9.70
C ARG A 206 1.63 -22.20 9.76
N GLY A 207 2.34 -21.88 8.67
CA GLY A 207 3.81 -21.85 8.56
C GLY A 207 4.57 -20.82 9.38
N SER A 208 3.91 -20.28 10.41
CA SER A 208 4.53 -19.55 11.51
C SER A 208 3.71 -19.66 12.80
N ALA A 209 2.67 -20.50 12.85
CA ALA A 209 1.62 -20.47 13.87
C ALA A 209 1.89 -21.44 15.04
N ASP A 210 2.56 -22.57 14.78
CA ASP A 210 2.77 -23.62 15.79
C ASP A 210 4.23 -23.74 16.28
N GLU A 211 5.20 -23.04 15.67
CA GLU A 211 6.64 -23.28 15.93
C GLU A 211 7.23 -22.53 17.16
N ASN A 212 6.54 -21.54 17.75
CA ASN A 212 7.27 -20.44 18.43
C ASN A 212 6.98 -20.18 19.93
N GLY A 213 6.72 -21.20 20.74
CA GLY A 213 6.98 -21.15 22.20
C GLY A 213 6.19 -20.14 23.07
N GLU A 214 5.36 -19.25 22.50
CA GLU A 214 4.33 -18.53 23.24
C GLU A 214 3.22 -19.52 23.61
N LYS A 215 2.94 -19.66 24.91
CA LYS A 215 1.92 -20.58 25.40
C LYS A 215 0.58 -20.27 24.70
N PRO A 216 -0.04 -21.26 24.01
CA PRO A 216 -1.36 -21.13 23.37
C PRO A 216 -2.45 -20.55 24.30
N GLU A 217 -2.24 -20.68 25.61
CA GLU A 217 -3.11 -20.24 26.71
C GLU A 217 -3.30 -18.71 26.75
N ALA A 218 -2.27 -17.91 26.51
CA ALA A 218 -2.35 -16.44 26.65
C ALA A 218 -3.24 -15.75 25.59
N GLY A 219 -3.41 -16.38 24.43
CA GLY A 219 -4.29 -15.90 23.36
C GLY A 219 -5.76 -16.28 23.58
N LEU A 220 -6.00 -17.48 24.14
CA LEU A 220 -7.31 -17.95 24.56
C LEU A 220 -7.88 -17.08 25.69
N GLU A 221 -7.06 -16.75 26.69
CA GLU A 221 -7.46 -15.86 27.79
C GLU A 221 -7.95 -14.49 27.31
N ARG A 222 -7.36 -13.93 26.24
CA ARG A 222 -7.79 -12.62 25.70
C ARG A 222 -9.18 -12.68 25.09
N LEU A 223 -9.48 -13.67 24.25
CA LEU A 223 -10.82 -13.79 23.65
C LEU A 223 -11.86 -14.23 24.69
N ASP A 224 -11.48 -15.07 25.65
CA ASP A 224 -12.38 -15.53 26.71
C ASP A 224 -12.78 -14.40 27.67
N ALA A 225 -11.94 -13.38 27.81
CA ALA A 225 -12.22 -12.15 28.56
C ALA A 225 -13.13 -11.14 27.82
N GLU A 226 -13.34 -11.30 26.51
CA GLU A 226 -14.20 -10.40 25.73
C GLU A 226 -15.70 -10.68 26.00
N PRO A 227 -16.60 -9.70 25.78
CA PRO A 227 -18.04 -9.93 25.87
C PRO A 227 -18.54 -11.02 24.90
N GLU A 228 -19.61 -11.76 25.27
CA GLU A 228 -20.19 -12.83 24.43
C GLU A 228 -20.64 -12.37 23.04
N GLU A 229 -20.94 -11.08 22.86
CA GLU A 229 -21.20 -10.51 21.54
C GLU A 229 -19.95 -10.52 20.65
N VAL A 230 -18.79 -10.14 21.23
CA VAL A 230 -17.49 -10.14 20.53
C VAL A 230 -17.09 -11.56 20.19
N LYS A 231 -17.21 -12.51 21.13
CA LYS A 231 -16.90 -13.93 20.86
C LYS A 231 -17.73 -14.50 19.71
N ARG A 232 -19.04 -14.20 19.69
CA ARG A 232 -19.93 -14.60 18.60
C ARG A 232 -19.55 -13.95 17.26
N ALA A 233 -19.20 -12.66 17.28
CA ALA A 233 -18.73 -11.97 16.09
C ALA A 233 -17.42 -12.56 15.56
N VAL A 234 -16.44 -12.82 16.44
CA VAL A 234 -15.16 -13.44 16.07
C VAL A 234 -15.38 -14.84 15.50
N LYS A 235 -16.23 -15.66 16.12
CA LYS A 235 -16.56 -16.99 15.57
C LYS A 235 -17.14 -16.91 14.15
N ARG A 236 -18.03 -15.94 13.91
CA ARG A 236 -18.59 -15.70 12.57
C ARG A 236 -17.50 -15.28 11.58
N LEU A 237 -16.64 -14.32 11.95
CA LEU A 237 -15.55 -13.85 11.10
C LEU A 237 -14.52 -14.93 10.78
N LEU A 238 -14.23 -15.82 11.74
CA LEU A 238 -13.35 -16.97 11.53
C LEU A 238 -13.86 -17.84 10.39
N ARG A 239 -15.17 -18.11 10.40
CA ARG A 239 -15.80 -18.89 9.35
C ARG A 239 -15.85 -18.13 8.04
N GLU A 240 -16.36 -16.90 8.03
CA GLU A 240 -16.60 -16.12 6.81
C GLU A 240 -15.31 -15.70 6.09
N TYR A 241 -14.31 -15.21 6.83
CA TYR A 241 -13.13 -14.58 6.23
C TYR A 241 -11.83 -15.34 6.45
N LEU A 242 -11.81 -16.30 7.39
CA LEU A 242 -10.58 -16.99 7.76
C LEU A 242 -10.64 -18.50 7.49
N SER A 243 -11.62 -19.00 6.73
CA SER A 243 -11.73 -20.45 6.47
C SER A 243 -12.05 -20.86 5.02
N TYR A 244 -11.75 -19.99 4.04
CA TYR A 244 -11.80 -20.32 2.61
C TYR A 244 -13.18 -20.78 2.15
N GLN A 245 -14.24 -20.25 2.76
CA GLN A 245 -15.62 -20.58 2.37
C GLN A 245 -15.95 -20.08 0.96
N ASP A 246 -15.21 -19.08 0.50
CA ASP A 246 -15.26 -18.49 -0.85
C ASP A 246 -14.32 -19.18 -1.86
N ALA A 247 -13.52 -20.16 -1.45
CA ALA A 247 -12.69 -20.95 -2.38
C ALA A 247 -13.54 -21.97 -3.15
N HIS A 248 -13.15 -22.26 -4.40
CA HIS A 248 -13.84 -23.21 -5.27
C HIS A 248 -13.41 -24.68 -5.00
N VAL A 249 -13.65 -25.15 -3.78
CA VAL A 249 -13.38 -26.52 -3.31
C VAL A 249 -14.65 -27.19 -2.79
N ASP A 250 -14.62 -28.50 -2.55
CA ASP A 250 -15.78 -29.26 -2.07
C ASP A 250 -16.18 -28.89 -0.63
N ASP A 251 -17.45 -29.10 -0.28
CA ASP A 251 -18.02 -28.72 1.01
C ASP A 251 -17.36 -29.45 2.19
N SER A 252 -16.92 -30.71 2.00
CA SER A 252 -16.20 -31.45 3.05
C SER A 252 -14.85 -30.79 3.36
N THR A 253 -14.15 -30.32 2.33
CA THR A 253 -12.91 -29.54 2.50
C THR A 253 -13.20 -28.20 3.20
N LYS A 254 -14.26 -27.48 2.82
CA LYS A 254 -14.68 -26.23 3.47
C LYS A 254 -15.02 -26.41 4.95
N ASP A 255 -15.76 -27.46 5.30
CA ASP A 255 -16.11 -27.78 6.68
C ASP A 255 -14.89 -28.19 7.51
N GLY A 256 -13.96 -28.94 6.89
CA GLY A 256 -12.68 -29.28 7.52
C GLY A 256 -11.86 -28.05 7.85
N MET A 257 -11.75 -27.09 6.92
CA MET A 257 -11.06 -25.83 7.13
C MET A 257 -11.73 -24.98 8.22
N ALA A 258 -13.05 -24.83 8.18
CA ALA A 258 -13.80 -24.10 9.22
C ALA A 258 -13.56 -24.68 10.61
N LYS A 259 -13.65 -26.00 10.79
CA LYS A 259 -13.37 -26.66 12.07
C LYS A 259 -11.92 -26.46 12.53
N ALA A 260 -10.96 -26.54 11.61
CA ALA A 260 -9.55 -26.35 11.95
C ALA A 260 -9.25 -24.91 12.41
N VAL A 261 -9.86 -23.92 11.76
CA VAL A 261 -9.74 -22.49 12.11
C VAL A 261 -10.43 -22.20 13.43
N GLU A 262 -11.65 -22.69 13.65
CA GLU A 262 -12.37 -22.50 14.92
C GLU A 262 -11.63 -23.09 16.13
N ASN A 263 -10.84 -24.15 15.94
CA ASN A 263 -10.06 -24.81 16.99
C ASN A 263 -8.63 -24.24 17.15
N SER A 264 -8.20 -23.29 16.31
CA SER A 264 -6.87 -22.69 16.41
C SER A 264 -6.88 -21.47 17.33
N SER A 265 -6.05 -21.49 18.38
CA SER A 265 -5.87 -20.35 19.29
C SER A 265 -5.38 -19.10 18.54
N ARG A 266 -4.41 -19.25 17.63
CA ARG A 266 -3.90 -18.14 16.79
C ARG A 266 -4.95 -17.61 15.82
N ALA A 267 -5.74 -18.48 15.20
CA ALA A 267 -6.83 -18.02 14.34
C ALA A 267 -7.79 -17.15 15.13
N ARG A 268 -8.14 -17.54 16.37
CA ARG A 268 -8.98 -16.73 17.26
C ARG A 268 -8.37 -15.37 17.58
N GLU A 269 -7.06 -15.28 17.81
CA GLU A 269 -6.38 -13.98 17.98
C GLU A 269 -6.52 -13.10 16.73
N TYR A 270 -6.25 -13.66 15.55
CA TYR A 270 -6.39 -12.91 14.31
C TYR A 270 -7.85 -12.56 14.01
N GLY A 271 -8.80 -13.41 14.37
CA GLY A 271 -10.23 -13.12 14.29
C GLY A 271 -10.63 -11.95 15.18
N LEU A 272 -10.06 -11.85 16.39
CA LEU A 272 -10.26 -10.71 17.28
C LEU A 272 -9.62 -9.44 16.72
N THR A 273 -8.40 -9.53 16.18
CA THR A 273 -7.74 -8.40 15.50
C THR A 273 -8.55 -7.96 14.28
N LEU A 274 -9.05 -8.90 13.48
CA LEU A 274 -9.91 -8.62 12.33
C LEU A 274 -11.20 -7.92 12.77
N TYR A 275 -11.84 -8.38 13.83
CA TYR A 275 -13.03 -7.72 14.38
C TYR A 275 -12.76 -6.25 14.74
N LYS A 276 -11.63 -5.96 15.42
CA LYS A 276 -11.22 -4.59 15.76
C LYS A 276 -10.94 -3.77 14.50
N LEU A 277 -10.28 -4.37 13.53
CA LEU A 277 -9.99 -3.78 12.22
C LEU A 277 -11.24 -3.36 11.47
N LEU A 278 -12.20 -4.27 11.32
CA LEU A 278 -13.45 -4.01 10.62
C LEU A 278 -14.29 -2.93 11.33
N LYS A 279 -14.17 -2.80 12.65
CA LYS A 279 -14.78 -1.68 13.39
C LYS A 279 -14.06 -0.34 13.15
N LYS A 280 -12.73 -0.36 13.03
CA LYS A 280 -11.92 0.85 12.87
C LYS A 280 -11.95 1.41 11.44
N HIS A 281 -11.76 0.56 10.44
CA HIS A 281 -11.66 0.94 9.03
C HIS A 281 -12.96 0.67 8.24
N GLY A 282 -13.89 -0.08 8.83
CA GLY A 282 -15.09 -0.50 8.12
C GLY A 282 -14.87 -1.77 7.31
N GLN A 283 -15.92 -2.60 7.26
CA GLN A 283 -15.89 -3.89 6.58
C GLN A 283 -15.65 -3.75 5.08
N LYS A 284 -16.34 -2.79 4.45
CA LYS A 284 -16.27 -2.58 3.00
C LYS A 284 -14.86 -2.23 2.52
N GLU A 285 -14.19 -1.30 3.21
CA GLU A 285 -12.83 -0.87 2.88
C GLU A 285 -11.85 -2.05 2.99
N THR A 286 -11.94 -2.80 4.08
CA THR A 286 -11.07 -3.97 4.30
C THR A 286 -11.27 -5.04 3.21
N GLU A 287 -12.51 -5.30 2.81
CA GLU A 287 -12.82 -6.23 1.73
C GLU A 287 -12.38 -5.74 0.34
N GLU A 288 -12.38 -4.42 0.11
CA GLU A 288 -11.90 -3.81 -1.13
C GLU A 288 -10.37 -3.94 -1.24
N VAL A 289 -9.64 -3.72 -0.14
CA VAL A 289 -8.19 -3.98 -0.05
C VAL A 289 -7.88 -5.44 -0.32
N ALA A 290 -8.55 -6.37 0.37
CA ALA A 290 -8.36 -7.81 0.15
C ALA A 290 -8.68 -8.21 -1.31
N GLY A 291 -9.74 -7.66 -1.89
CA GLY A 291 -10.10 -7.87 -3.29
C GLY A 291 -9.05 -7.35 -4.28
N LYS A 292 -8.45 -6.18 -4.01
CA LYS A 292 -7.34 -5.63 -4.81
C LYS A 292 -6.13 -6.56 -4.76
N MET A 293 -5.74 -7.02 -3.56
CA MET A 293 -4.62 -7.95 -3.38
C MET A 293 -4.83 -9.27 -4.15
N VAL A 294 -6.02 -9.86 -4.09
CA VAL A 294 -6.38 -11.06 -4.85
C VAL A 294 -6.29 -10.82 -6.35
N SER A 295 -6.87 -9.71 -6.84
CA SER A 295 -6.81 -9.32 -8.26
C SER A 295 -5.36 -9.18 -8.73
N ASP A 296 -4.54 -8.46 -7.97
CA ASP A 296 -3.16 -8.15 -8.36
C ASP A 296 -2.27 -9.39 -8.29
N THR A 297 -2.48 -10.25 -7.30
CA THR A 297 -1.83 -11.57 -7.24
C THR A 297 -2.21 -12.44 -8.43
N GLY A 298 -3.51 -12.50 -8.79
CA GLY A 298 -3.97 -13.26 -9.94
C GLY A 298 -3.37 -12.74 -11.26
N LYS A 299 -3.25 -11.43 -11.45
CA LYS A 299 -2.57 -10.83 -12.61
C LYS A 299 -1.09 -11.21 -12.63
N PHE A 300 -0.43 -11.11 -11.48
CA PHE A 300 0.98 -11.45 -11.33
C PHE A 300 1.25 -12.91 -11.69
N LEU A 301 0.49 -13.86 -11.14
CA LEU A 301 0.63 -15.29 -11.45
C LEU A 301 0.38 -15.58 -12.94
N ARG A 302 -0.64 -14.97 -13.54
CA ARG A 302 -0.90 -15.14 -14.99
C ARG A 302 0.23 -14.61 -15.87
N LYS A 303 0.91 -13.53 -15.49
CA LYS A 303 2.10 -13.03 -16.21
C LYS A 303 3.23 -14.06 -16.20
N LEU A 304 3.41 -14.76 -15.07
CA LEU A 304 4.36 -15.87 -14.95
C LEU A 304 3.94 -17.12 -15.73
N GLY A 305 2.72 -17.15 -16.29
CA GLY A 305 2.17 -18.36 -16.89
C GLY A 305 1.64 -19.37 -15.87
N LEU A 306 1.52 -18.97 -14.60
CA LEU A 306 0.93 -19.77 -13.55
C LEU A 306 -0.59 -19.57 -13.50
N LYS A 307 -1.32 -20.68 -13.37
CA LYS A 307 -2.75 -20.64 -13.06
C LYS A 307 -2.93 -20.46 -11.55
N PRO A 308 -3.61 -19.40 -11.09
CA PRO A 308 -3.93 -19.25 -9.67
C PRO A 308 -4.69 -20.47 -9.14
N SER A 309 -4.35 -20.92 -7.93
CA SER A 309 -5.15 -21.95 -7.25
C SER A 309 -6.51 -21.40 -6.79
N PRO A 310 -7.48 -22.29 -6.46
CA PRO A 310 -8.72 -21.88 -5.81
C PRO A 310 -8.51 -21.11 -4.51
N PHE A 311 -7.35 -21.28 -3.84
CA PHE A 311 -7.00 -20.54 -2.64
C PHE A 311 -6.44 -19.16 -2.95
N ALA A 312 -5.66 -19.01 -4.03
CA ALA A 312 -5.16 -17.69 -4.45
C ALA A 312 -6.28 -16.78 -4.98
N GLU A 313 -7.36 -17.36 -5.48
CA GLU A 313 -8.55 -16.63 -5.93
C GLU A 313 -9.49 -16.24 -4.78
N SER A 314 -9.32 -16.82 -3.60
CA SER A 314 -10.14 -16.54 -2.42
C SER A 314 -9.65 -15.30 -1.69
N LYS A 315 -10.56 -14.44 -1.22
CA LYS A 315 -10.22 -13.30 -0.37
C LYS A 315 -9.70 -13.72 1.00
N THR A 316 -9.96 -14.97 1.41
CA THR A 316 -9.58 -15.49 2.73
C THR A 316 -8.08 -15.31 2.99
N TRP A 317 -7.20 -15.62 2.03
CA TRP A 317 -5.76 -15.51 2.26
C TRP A 317 -5.33 -14.06 2.55
N ALA A 318 -5.92 -13.11 1.83
CA ALA A 318 -5.62 -11.69 2.01
C ALA A 318 -6.17 -11.18 3.35
N MET A 319 -7.37 -11.61 3.75
CA MET A 319 -7.96 -11.27 5.05
C MET A 319 -7.13 -11.84 6.21
N TRP A 320 -6.62 -13.06 6.07
CA TRP A 320 -5.68 -13.64 7.02
C TRP A 320 -4.42 -12.81 7.16
N ASP A 321 -3.81 -12.44 6.04
CA ASP A 321 -2.59 -11.65 6.04
C ASP A 321 -2.82 -10.26 6.64
N ILE A 322 -3.90 -9.57 6.29
CA ILE A 322 -4.28 -8.28 6.90
C ILE A 322 -4.40 -8.41 8.42
N ALA A 323 -5.16 -9.40 8.91
CA ALA A 323 -5.39 -9.60 10.33
C ALA A 323 -4.10 -9.96 11.08
N LYS A 324 -3.29 -10.85 10.50
CA LYS A 324 -1.99 -11.27 11.04
C LYS A 324 -0.99 -10.12 11.12
N GLN A 325 -0.88 -9.32 10.06
CA GLN A 325 0.05 -8.20 10.02
C GLN A 325 -0.37 -7.11 11.01
N GLN A 326 -1.67 -6.81 11.10
CA GLN A 326 -2.16 -5.89 12.13
C GLN A 326 -1.85 -6.37 13.55
N TYR A 327 -2.02 -7.68 13.82
CA TYR A 327 -1.71 -8.25 15.12
C TYR A 327 -0.25 -8.01 15.51
N TYR A 328 0.68 -8.27 14.58
CA TYR A 328 2.10 -8.05 14.84
C TYR A 328 2.47 -6.57 14.90
N PHE A 329 1.80 -5.71 14.13
CA PHE A 329 1.98 -4.26 14.19
C PHE A 329 1.57 -3.70 15.56
N GLU A 330 0.41 -4.10 16.08
CA GLU A 330 -0.05 -3.72 17.42
C GLU A 330 0.88 -4.26 18.53
N LEU A 331 1.35 -5.50 18.38
CA LEU A 331 2.29 -6.09 19.32
C LEU A 331 3.62 -5.33 19.34
N TYR A 332 4.13 -4.96 18.17
CA TYR A 332 5.34 -4.16 18.03
C TYR A 332 5.18 -2.76 18.64
N GLN A 333 4.06 -2.09 18.38
CA GLN A 333 3.75 -0.79 18.99
C GLN A 333 3.70 -0.85 20.52
N LYS A 334 3.20 -1.97 21.07
CA LYS A 334 3.08 -2.16 22.52
C LYS A 334 4.41 -2.53 23.20
N GLU A 335 5.18 -3.42 22.59
CA GLU A 335 6.38 -4.01 23.21
C GLU A 335 7.70 -3.35 22.76
N GLY A 336 7.68 -2.51 21.73
CA GLY A 336 8.87 -1.85 21.19
C GLY A 336 9.89 -2.81 20.58
N ARG A 337 9.54 -4.08 20.37
CA ARG A 337 10.42 -5.12 19.82
C ARG A 337 9.69 -5.98 18.80
N THR A 338 10.40 -6.35 17.75
CA THR A 338 9.94 -7.33 16.77
C THR A 338 10.09 -8.73 17.38
N PRO A 339 9.04 -9.58 17.38
CA PRO A 339 9.19 -10.97 17.77
C PRO A 339 10.30 -11.65 16.95
N GLU A 340 11.09 -12.52 17.57
CA GLU A 340 12.28 -13.13 16.95
C GLU A 340 11.94 -13.81 15.60
N HIS A 341 10.78 -14.47 15.52
CA HIS A 341 10.29 -15.16 14.33
C HIS A 341 9.76 -14.22 13.23
N GLN A 342 9.65 -12.93 13.52
CA GLN A 342 9.33 -11.86 12.58
C GLN A 342 10.56 -11.04 12.20
N LYS A 343 11.78 -11.39 12.67
CA LYS A 343 13.01 -10.73 12.22
C LYS A 343 13.15 -10.87 10.70
N GLY A 344 13.31 -9.73 10.02
CA GLY A 344 13.34 -9.64 8.55
C GLY A 344 11.99 -9.34 7.88
N TYR A 345 10.89 -9.23 8.63
CA TYR A 345 9.63 -8.71 8.12
C TYR A 345 9.52 -7.21 8.29
N LEU A 346 8.90 -6.53 7.32
CA LEU A 346 8.48 -5.16 7.49
C LEU A 346 7.23 -5.15 8.38
N ILE A 347 7.36 -4.78 9.66
CA ILE A 347 6.21 -4.64 10.56
C ILE A 347 5.60 -3.25 10.36
N GLU A 348 4.52 -3.20 9.59
CA GLU A 348 3.81 -1.97 9.23
C GLU A 348 2.30 -2.22 9.19
N SER A 349 1.52 -1.15 9.20
CA SER A 349 0.07 -1.21 8.98
C SER A 349 -0.25 -1.98 7.69
N PRO A 350 -1.24 -2.89 7.70
CA PRO A 350 -1.59 -3.66 6.52
C PRO A 350 -2.28 -2.84 5.42
N PHE A 351 -2.55 -1.54 5.63
CA PHE A 351 -3.21 -0.65 4.67
C PHE A 351 -2.24 0.20 3.84
N THR A 352 -0.93 0.01 3.99
CA THR A 352 0.06 0.77 3.20
C THR A 352 0.39 0.03 1.89
N GLU A 353 0.64 0.77 0.82
CA GLU A 353 0.96 0.19 -0.49
C GLU A 353 2.24 -0.68 -0.45
N ILE A 354 3.23 -0.29 0.38
CA ILE A 354 4.45 -1.08 0.58
C ILE A 354 4.09 -2.42 1.23
N LYS A 355 3.23 -2.41 2.25
CA LYS A 355 2.85 -3.64 2.93
C LYS A 355 1.96 -4.53 2.07
N HIS A 356 1.00 -3.96 1.34
CA HIS A 356 0.22 -4.69 0.33
C HIS A 356 1.12 -5.43 -0.65
N ARG A 357 2.17 -4.76 -1.13
CA ARG A 357 3.12 -5.31 -2.09
C ARG A 357 3.89 -6.50 -1.53
N GLU A 358 4.42 -6.41 -0.31
CA GLU A 358 5.07 -7.55 0.36
C GLU A 358 4.12 -8.74 0.54
N MET A 359 2.86 -8.50 0.92
CA MET A 359 1.86 -9.56 1.10
C MET A 359 1.52 -10.26 -0.22
N ILE A 360 1.37 -9.49 -1.30
CA ILE A 360 1.19 -10.03 -2.67
C ILE A 360 2.41 -10.85 -3.09
N ASP A 361 3.62 -10.33 -2.88
CA ASP A 361 4.86 -11.02 -3.22
C ASP A 361 4.95 -12.34 -2.44
N ARG A 362 4.69 -12.34 -1.13
CA ARG A 362 4.67 -13.55 -0.32
C ARG A 362 3.67 -14.58 -0.84
N HIS A 363 2.44 -14.18 -1.15
CA HIS A 363 1.42 -15.12 -1.62
C HIS A 363 1.74 -15.68 -3.01
N ALA A 364 2.22 -14.83 -3.92
CA ALA A 364 2.66 -15.27 -5.25
C ALA A 364 3.90 -16.18 -5.18
N GLY A 365 4.85 -15.89 -4.29
CA GLY A 365 6.00 -16.75 -4.02
C GLY A 365 5.56 -18.12 -3.49
N TRP A 366 4.53 -18.18 -2.65
CA TRP A 366 3.95 -19.45 -2.20
C TRP A 366 3.33 -20.25 -3.35
N GLU A 367 2.52 -19.61 -4.19
CA GLU A 367 1.92 -20.24 -5.37
C GLU A 367 2.99 -20.76 -6.34
N ALA A 368 4.06 -19.97 -6.57
CA ALA A 368 5.18 -20.36 -7.42
C ALA A 368 6.01 -21.51 -6.83
N TYR A 369 6.31 -21.48 -5.52
CA TYR A 369 7.01 -22.58 -4.85
C TYR A 369 6.21 -23.88 -4.90
N ARG A 370 4.89 -23.81 -4.69
CA ARG A 370 4.02 -24.97 -4.81
C ARG A 370 3.97 -25.48 -6.25
N ALA A 371 3.84 -24.58 -7.23
CA ALA A 371 3.85 -24.94 -8.65
C ALA A 371 5.17 -25.59 -9.09
N TYR A 372 6.31 -25.14 -8.56
CA TYR A 372 7.61 -25.73 -8.84
C TYR A 372 7.76 -27.17 -8.31
N ASN A 373 7.20 -27.41 -7.12
CA ASN A 373 7.20 -28.73 -6.49
C ASN A 373 6.12 -29.67 -7.06
N ASP A 374 5.17 -29.15 -7.84
CA ASP A 374 4.26 -29.95 -8.66
C ASP A 374 4.92 -30.25 -10.01
N GLU A 375 5.20 -31.53 -10.30
CA GLU A 375 5.91 -31.94 -11.53
C GLU A 375 5.22 -31.49 -12.83
N ARG A 376 3.96 -31.05 -12.77
CA ARG A 376 3.14 -30.65 -13.92
C ARG A 376 3.31 -29.19 -14.35
N VAL A 377 4.04 -28.35 -13.59
CA VAL A 377 4.09 -26.88 -13.83
C VAL A 377 5.53 -26.31 -13.73
N LYS A 378 6.57 -27.11 -13.94
CA LYS A 378 7.98 -26.65 -13.81
C LYS A 378 8.43 -25.61 -14.86
N ASP A 379 7.71 -25.50 -15.97
CA ASP A 379 8.14 -24.73 -17.15
C ASP A 379 7.90 -23.21 -17.03
N PHE A 380 7.30 -22.71 -15.94
CA PHE A 380 7.12 -21.26 -15.78
C PHE A 380 8.46 -20.51 -15.70
N LEU A 381 9.52 -21.18 -15.25
CA LEU A 381 10.88 -20.63 -15.20
C LEU A 381 11.47 -20.36 -16.59
N GLU A 382 11.01 -21.05 -17.64
CA GLU A 382 11.49 -20.80 -19.01
C GLU A 382 11.12 -19.41 -19.53
N ARG A 383 10.13 -18.77 -18.91
CA ARG A 383 9.67 -17.41 -19.23
C ARG A 383 10.50 -16.33 -18.55
N ILE A 384 11.40 -16.72 -17.65
CA ILE A 384 12.23 -15.81 -16.86
C ILE A 384 13.58 -15.63 -17.57
N PRO A 385 14.07 -14.39 -17.74
CA PRO A 385 15.41 -14.16 -18.28
C PRO A 385 16.47 -14.92 -17.49
N LYS A 386 17.43 -15.56 -18.17
CA LYS A 386 18.43 -16.44 -17.53
C LYS A 386 19.22 -15.72 -16.44
N GLU A 387 19.54 -14.46 -16.65
CA GLU A 387 20.23 -13.58 -15.71
C GLU A 387 19.46 -13.31 -14.41
N LYS A 388 18.12 -13.48 -14.41
CA LYS A 388 17.26 -13.35 -13.22
C LYS A 388 16.88 -14.72 -12.62
N ALA A 389 17.05 -15.80 -13.38
CA ALA A 389 16.60 -17.13 -13.00
C ALA A 389 17.43 -17.76 -11.86
N ASP A 390 18.72 -17.44 -11.74
CA ASP A 390 19.61 -18.08 -10.75
C ASP A 390 19.19 -17.79 -9.30
N GLY A 391 18.82 -16.54 -8.97
CA GLY A 391 18.34 -16.16 -7.65
C GLY A 391 17.00 -16.81 -7.29
N ILE A 392 16.10 -16.89 -8.27
CA ILE A 392 14.78 -17.51 -8.15
C ILE A 392 14.92 -19.02 -7.92
N LYS A 393 15.75 -19.68 -8.74
CA LYS A 393 16.03 -21.12 -8.64
C LYS A 393 16.61 -21.49 -7.29
N LYS A 394 17.54 -20.69 -6.76
CA LYS A 394 18.12 -20.91 -5.42
C LYS A 394 17.07 -20.92 -4.31
N LEU A 395 16.03 -20.08 -4.41
CA LEU A 395 14.92 -20.08 -3.44
C LEU A 395 13.98 -21.26 -3.66
N LEU A 396 13.66 -21.59 -4.92
CA LEU A 396 12.78 -22.71 -5.27
C LEU A 396 13.37 -24.09 -4.89
N GLU A 397 14.68 -24.24 -4.92
CA GLU A 397 15.40 -25.46 -4.53
C GLU A 397 15.70 -25.54 -3.04
N LYS A 398 15.38 -24.48 -2.27
CA LYS A 398 15.58 -24.47 -0.82
C LYS A 398 14.68 -25.53 -0.17
N PRO A 399 15.21 -26.33 0.77
CA PRO A 399 14.42 -27.34 1.45
C PRO A 399 13.26 -26.68 2.22
N PRO A 400 12.06 -27.28 2.19
CA PRO A 400 10.92 -26.77 2.94
C PRO A 400 11.16 -26.88 4.45
N LYS A 401 10.44 -26.05 5.21
CA LYS A 401 10.28 -26.21 6.65
C LYS A 401 9.40 -27.42 6.98
N GLU A 402 9.19 -27.68 8.28
CA GLU A 402 8.37 -28.80 8.78
C GLU A 402 6.95 -28.83 8.20
N ASN A 403 6.40 -27.67 7.86
CA ASN A 403 5.06 -27.54 7.28
C ASN A 403 5.00 -27.70 5.75
N GLY A 404 6.11 -28.04 5.09
CA GLY A 404 6.16 -28.31 3.65
C GLY A 404 6.30 -27.07 2.75
N THR A 405 6.59 -25.88 3.30
CA THR A 405 6.83 -24.66 2.51
C THR A 405 8.07 -23.90 2.98
N LEU A 406 8.50 -22.89 2.21
CA LEU A 406 9.55 -21.96 2.62
C LEU A 406 9.10 -21.05 3.77
N GLY A 407 10.08 -20.45 4.45
CA GLY A 407 9.80 -19.37 5.40
C GLY A 407 9.21 -18.16 4.70
N ALA A 408 8.31 -17.44 5.36
CA ALA A 408 7.57 -16.39 4.66
C ALA A 408 8.42 -15.15 4.26
N SER A 409 9.63 -14.96 4.81
CA SER A 409 10.63 -14.03 4.26
C SER A 409 11.21 -14.53 2.94
N ASP A 410 11.54 -15.83 2.82
CA ASP A 410 11.98 -16.42 1.55
C ASP A 410 10.85 -16.40 0.51
N LEU A 411 9.60 -16.60 0.92
CA LEU A 411 8.44 -16.50 0.02
C LEU A 411 8.23 -15.07 -0.49
N ALA A 412 8.36 -14.07 0.38
CA ALA A 412 8.29 -12.67 -0.02
C ALA A 412 9.42 -12.30 -1.01
N GLU A 413 10.65 -12.74 -0.73
CA GLU A 413 11.78 -12.51 -1.63
C GLU A 413 11.59 -13.24 -2.97
N LEU A 414 11.10 -14.48 -2.95
CA LEU A 414 10.79 -15.25 -4.16
C LEU A 414 9.76 -14.52 -5.02
N GLY A 415 8.65 -14.05 -4.43
CA GLY A 415 7.65 -13.27 -5.15
C GLY A 415 8.19 -11.96 -5.71
N LYS A 416 9.00 -11.24 -4.94
CA LYS A 416 9.64 -10.01 -5.38
C LYS A 416 10.53 -10.25 -6.61
N LEU A 417 11.43 -11.25 -6.55
CA LEU A 417 12.31 -11.60 -7.67
C LEU A 417 11.50 -12.03 -8.92
N LEU A 418 10.43 -12.81 -8.73
CA LEU A 418 9.54 -13.20 -9.80
C LEU A 418 8.83 -12.01 -10.45
N ARG A 419 8.38 -11.03 -9.65
CA ARG A 419 7.75 -9.82 -10.16
C ARG A 419 8.76 -9.01 -10.97
N GLU A 420 9.92 -8.72 -10.38
CA GLU A 420 11.01 -7.97 -11.03
C GLU A 420 11.48 -8.64 -12.32
N ALA A 421 11.32 -9.95 -12.45
CA ALA A 421 11.63 -10.68 -13.68
C ALA A 421 10.55 -10.60 -14.77
N THR A 422 9.34 -10.15 -14.43
CA THR A 422 8.19 -10.02 -15.35
C THR A 422 7.75 -8.58 -15.60
N GLU A 423 8.44 -7.63 -14.99
CA GLU A 423 8.45 -6.19 -15.32
C GLU A 423 9.54 -5.91 -16.34
#